data_AF-T1APL8-F1
#
_entry.id   AF-T1APL8-F1
#
_cell.length_a   1.000
_cell.length_b   1.000
_cell.length_c   1.000
_cell.angle_alpha   90.00
_cell.angle_beta   90.00
_cell.angle_gamma   90.00
#
_symmetry.space_group_name_H-M   'P 1'
#
loop_
_entity.id
_entity.type
_entity.pdbx_description
1 polymer ?
#
loop_
_entity_poly.entity_id
_entity_poly.type
_entity_poly.pdbx_seq_one_letter_code
_entity_poly.pdbx_strand_id
1 'polypeptide(L)'
;FDTQPLTFDWWSLFSSNQYTGADRQVNANNLTLALSTRLIDSSGIQRFSAGIGQIRYFTPQRVQLPGYPVLNQAGSAYVGMVSVGLSRNWSLDLTQQYDPNLHRTTVSSVGIQRRLNGDGVLNLAYRYRRGLFDQYDVSALWPVSPSWSLVGRWDYSVANHKTLEAFGGVEWDSCCVSVRGVLRRYVTNFQGSETNAIMLEVVFNGIGGLGSRTGNFLSHAILGYQ
;
A
#
# COMPACT_ATOMS: atom_id res chain seq x y z
N PHE A 1 -18.99 -20.75 -10.19
CA PHE A 1 -17.73 -20.30 -10.81
C PHE A 1 -17.09 -19.29 -9.88
N ASP A 2 -15.81 -19.50 -9.55
CA ASP A 2 -15.04 -18.74 -8.54
C ASP A 2 -13.74 -18.14 -9.13
N THR A 3 -13.77 -17.84 -10.43
CA THR A 3 -12.62 -17.29 -11.17
C THR A 3 -12.65 -15.77 -11.30
N GLN A 4 -11.55 -15.15 -10.88
CA GLN A 4 -11.18 -13.76 -11.18
C GLN A 4 -9.69 -13.68 -11.55
N PRO A 5 -9.24 -12.68 -12.32
CA PRO A 5 -7.82 -12.44 -12.51
C PRO A 5 -7.14 -12.09 -11.19
N LEU A 6 -5.94 -12.61 -11.00
CA LEU A 6 -5.07 -12.20 -9.90
C LEU A 6 -4.55 -10.78 -10.16
N THR A 7 -4.30 -10.04 -9.08
CA THR A 7 -3.61 -8.76 -9.19
C THR A 7 -2.18 -9.02 -9.65
N PHE A 8 -1.80 -8.46 -10.80
CA PHE A 8 -0.46 -8.59 -11.31
C PHE A 8 0.52 -7.74 -10.48
N ASP A 9 1.57 -8.39 -10.00
CA ASP A 9 2.69 -7.84 -9.23
C ASP A 9 4.00 -8.60 -9.50
N TRP A 10 5.05 -8.31 -8.73
CA TRP A 10 6.34 -8.95 -8.89
C TRP A 10 6.31 -10.46 -8.67
N TRP A 11 5.57 -10.93 -7.67
CA TRP A 11 5.51 -12.35 -7.35
C TRP A 11 4.66 -13.12 -8.36
N SER A 12 3.65 -12.46 -8.92
CA SER A 12 2.83 -13.01 -9.98
C SER A 12 3.61 -13.34 -11.26
N LEU A 13 4.82 -12.77 -11.46
CA LEU A 13 5.73 -13.16 -12.53
C LEU A 13 6.09 -14.66 -12.49
N PHE A 14 6.09 -15.25 -11.31
CA PHE A 14 6.47 -16.64 -11.06
C PHE A 14 5.27 -17.53 -10.73
N SER A 15 4.05 -17.00 -10.79
CA SER A 15 2.84 -17.77 -10.58
C SER A 15 2.60 -18.71 -11.76
N SER A 16 2.17 -19.94 -11.48
CA SER A 16 1.78 -20.91 -12.50
C SER A 16 0.43 -20.60 -13.15
N ASN A 17 -0.43 -19.81 -12.49
CA ASN A 17 -1.73 -19.39 -13.03
C ASN A 17 -1.99 -17.91 -12.80
N GLN A 18 -2.85 -17.32 -13.65
CA GLN A 18 -3.25 -15.90 -13.58
C GLN A 18 -4.66 -15.70 -13.03
N TYR A 19 -5.36 -16.80 -12.74
CA TYR A 19 -6.74 -16.80 -12.27
C TYR A 19 -6.82 -17.45 -10.89
N THR A 20 -7.81 -17.03 -10.10
CA THR A 20 -8.25 -17.76 -8.91
C THR A 20 -9.08 -18.97 -9.30
N GLY A 21 -9.14 -19.96 -8.39
CA GLY A 21 -9.97 -21.15 -8.58
C GLY A 21 -9.43 -22.11 -9.64
N ALA A 22 -10.22 -23.16 -9.92
CA ALA A 22 -9.84 -24.21 -10.85
C ALA A 22 -10.41 -24.01 -12.26
N ASP A 23 -11.47 -23.21 -12.42
CA ASP A 23 -12.26 -23.14 -13.67
C ASP A 23 -11.47 -22.59 -14.87
N ARG A 24 -10.40 -21.81 -14.64
CA ARG A 24 -9.53 -21.26 -15.70
C ARG A 24 -8.07 -21.54 -15.40
N GLN A 25 -7.42 -22.27 -16.31
CA GLN A 25 -5.98 -22.52 -16.30
C GLN A 25 -5.36 -21.96 -17.59
N VAL A 26 -4.31 -21.15 -17.47
CA VAL A 26 -3.62 -20.56 -18.62
C VAL A 26 -2.86 -21.61 -19.43
N ASN A 27 -2.78 -21.43 -20.76
CA ASN A 27 -1.84 -22.18 -21.59
C ASN A 27 -0.44 -21.59 -21.39
N ALA A 28 0.23 -21.96 -20.30
CA ALA A 28 1.50 -21.43 -19.82
C ALA A 28 2.71 -21.76 -20.73
N ASN A 29 2.65 -21.40 -22.01
CA ASN A 29 3.79 -21.44 -22.93
C ASN A 29 4.49 -20.08 -22.92
N ASN A 30 5.27 -19.85 -21.87
CA ASN A 30 5.90 -18.57 -21.58
C ASN A 30 7.24 -18.75 -20.87
N LEU A 31 8.02 -17.66 -20.81
CA LEU A 31 9.28 -17.56 -20.09
C LEU A 31 9.25 -16.32 -19.21
N THR A 32 9.48 -16.49 -17.92
CA THR A 32 9.69 -15.38 -16.99
C THR A 32 11.17 -15.01 -16.94
N LEU A 33 11.46 -13.74 -17.18
CA LEU A 33 12.78 -13.16 -16.99
C LEU A 33 12.70 -12.10 -15.88
N ALA A 34 13.55 -12.23 -14.87
CA ALA A 34 13.63 -11.26 -13.79
C ALA A 34 15.09 -11.10 -13.33
N LEU A 35 15.48 -9.86 -13.08
CA LEU A 35 16.75 -9.50 -12.48
C LEU A 35 16.47 -8.79 -11.17
N SER A 36 17.14 -9.20 -10.10
CA SER A 36 17.09 -8.49 -8.82
C SER A 36 18.49 -8.31 -8.24
N THR A 37 18.67 -7.22 -7.51
CA THR A 37 19.90 -6.90 -6.79
C THR A 37 19.56 -6.41 -5.39
N ARG A 38 20.46 -6.67 -4.44
CA ARG A 38 20.35 -6.26 -3.05
C ARG A 38 21.71 -5.82 -2.55
N LEU A 39 21.75 -4.70 -1.83
CA LEU A 39 22.93 -4.24 -1.11
C LEU A 39 22.65 -4.31 0.39
N ILE A 40 23.49 -5.07 1.08
CA ILE A 40 23.39 -5.31 2.52
C ILE A 40 24.64 -4.73 3.16
N ASP A 41 24.47 -3.96 4.24
CA ASP A 41 25.60 -3.39 4.96
C ASP A 41 26.27 -4.43 5.88
N SER A 42 27.40 -4.06 6.48
CA SER A 42 28.16 -4.93 7.40
C SER A 42 27.38 -5.31 8.67
N SER A 43 26.30 -4.62 9.00
CA SER A 43 25.40 -4.97 10.11
C SER A 43 24.29 -5.95 9.71
N GLY A 44 24.25 -6.37 8.44
CA GLY A 44 23.23 -7.28 7.91
C GLY A 44 21.93 -6.59 7.49
N ILE A 45 21.89 -5.25 7.52
CA ILE A 45 20.70 -4.48 7.13
C ILE A 45 20.73 -4.23 5.63
N GLN A 46 19.65 -4.59 4.93
CA GLN A 46 19.48 -4.26 3.52
C GLN A 46 19.25 -2.75 3.35
N ARG A 47 20.16 -2.08 2.64
CA ARG A 47 20.08 -0.63 2.35
C ARG A 47 19.45 -0.32 1.01
N PHE A 48 19.52 -1.28 0.09
CA PHE A 48 18.99 -1.13 -1.26
C PHE A 48 18.51 -2.47 -1.77
N SER A 49 17.38 -2.48 -2.46
CA SER A 49 16.99 -3.56 -3.35
C SER A 49 16.32 -3.00 -4.58
N ALA A 50 16.62 -3.59 -5.73
CA ALA A 50 15.92 -3.30 -6.96
C ALA A 50 15.60 -4.59 -7.71
N GLY A 51 14.51 -4.56 -8.47
CA GLY A 51 14.09 -5.67 -9.31
C GLY A 51 13.40 -5.16 -10.56
N ILE A 52 13.66 -5.81 -11.69
CA ILE A 52 12.87 -5.68 -12.90
C ILE A 52 12.56 -7.05 -13.50
N GLY A 53 11.33 -7.26 -13.96
CA GLY A 53 10.93 -8.54 -14.53
C GLY A 53 9.74 -8.45 -15.46
N GLN A 54 9.60 -9.48 -16.28
CA GLN A 54 8.55 -9.60 -17.29
C GLN A 54 8.33 -11.08 -17.65
N ILE A 55 7.11 -11.44 -18.02
CA ILE A 55 6.78 -12.70 -18.68
C ILE A 55 6.77 -12.47 -20.20
N ARG A 56 7.49 -13.30 -20.95
CA ARG A 56 7.43 -13.37 -22.41
C ARG A 56 6.57 -14.55 -22.85
N TYR A 57 5.55 -14.29 -23.65
CA TYR A 57 4.65 -15.32 -24.16
C TYR A 57 5.13 -15.85 -25.51
N PHE A 58 5.29 -17.17 -25.65
CA PHE A 58 5.65 -17.81 -26.91
C PHE A 58 4.41 -18.05 -27.79
N THR A 59 3.25 -18.25 -27.17
CA THR A 59 1.96 -18.33 -27.86
C THR A 59 0.93 -17.40 -27.21
N PRO A 60 -0.03 -16.86 -27.99
CA PRO A 60 -1.10 -16.05 -27.42
C PRO A 60 -1.91 -16.83 -26.36
N GLN A 61 -2.37 -16.11 -25.34
CA GLN A 61 -3.24 -16.71 -24.32
C GLN A 61 -4.60 -17.07 -24.93
N ARG A 62 -5.00 -18.34 -24.81
CA ARG A 62 -6.29 -18.87 -25.30
C ARG A 62 -7.38 -18.78 -24.25
N VAL A 63 -7.00 -18.82 -22.97
CA VAL A 63 -7.93 -18.77 -21.84
C VAL A 63 -7.97 -17.35 -21.30
N GLN A 64 -9.05 -16.64 -21.62
CA GLN A 64 -9.27 -15.24 -21.26
C GLN A 64 -10.67 -15.03 -20.68
N LEU A 65 -10.82 -14.00 -19.84
CA LEU A 65 -12.12 -13.52 -19.41
C LEU A 65 -12.67 -12.46 -20.39
N PRO A 66 -13.99 -12.41 -20.61
CA PRO A 66 -14.61 -11.36 -21.42
C PRO A 66 -14.23 -9.96 -20.92
N GLY A 67 -13.91 -9.05 -21.83
CA GLY A 67 -13.58 -7.65 -21.51
C GLY A 67 -12.11 -7.38 -21.18
N TYR A 68 -11.24 -8.39 -21.16
CA TYR A 68 -9.79 -8.21 -20.98
C TYR A 68 -9.06 -8.13 -22.33
N PRO A 69 -8.02 -7.28 -22.44
CA PRO A 69 -7.23 -7.20 -23.67
C PRO A 69 -6.49 -8.52 -23.92
N VAL A 70 -6.39 -8.89 -25.19
CA VAL A 70 -5.63 -10.08 -25.60
C VAL A 70 -4.16 -9.87 -25.26
N LEU A 71 -3.65 -10.66 -24.32
CA LEU A 71 -2.21 -10.76 -24.06
C LEU A 71 -1.54 -11.36 -25.30
N ASN A 72 -0.82 -10.54 -26.04
CA ASN A 72 -0.15 -10.92 -27.28
C ASN A 72 1.35 -11.19 -27.04
N GLN A 73 2.12 -11.36 -28.12
CA GLN A 73 3.55 -11.70 -28.08
C GLN A 73 4.45 -10.61 -27.45
N ALA A 74 3.95 -9.39 -27.20
CA ALA A 74 4.70 -8.34 -26.52
C ALA A 74 5.04 -8.68 -25.06
N GLY A 75 4.35 -9.66 -24.46
CA GLY A 75 4.60 -10.14 -23.09
C GLY A 75 3.64 -9.54 -22.07
N SER A 76 3.86 -9.86 -20.79
CA SER A 76 3.16 -9.19 -19.68
C SER A 76 3.61 -7.74 -19.57
N ALA A 77 2.95 -6.99 -18.68
CA ALA A 77 3.54 -5.77 -18.17
C ALA A 77 4.92 -6.03 -17.56
N TYR A 78 5.84 -5.08 -17.74
CA TYR A 78 7.08 -5.02 -16.99
C TYR A 78 6.75 -4.60 -15.56
N VAL A 79 7.36 -5.25 -14.57
CA VAL A 79 7.28 -4.86 -13.17
C VAL A 79 8.65 -4.42 -12.71
N GLY A 80 8.76 -3.18 -12.26
CA GLY A 80 9.95 -2.62 -11.63
C GLY A 80 9.68 -2.30 -10.16
N MET A 81 10.62 -2.60 -9.30
CA MET A 81 10.60 -2.22 -7.88
C MET A 81 11.96 -1.69 -7.44
N VAL A 82 11.93 -0.71 -6.55
CA VAL A 82 13.11 -0.19 -5.85
C VAL A 82 12.72 0.08 -4.41
N SER A 83 13.56 -0.34 -3.46
CA SER A 83 13.45 0.01 -2.05
C SER A 83 14.82 0.47 -1.56
N VAL A 84 14.87 1.62 -0.90
CA VAL A 84 16.11 2.28 -0.48
C VAL A 84 15.98 2.79 0.95
N GLY A 85 16.86 2.36 1.84
CA GLY A 85 17.09 2.99 3.13
C GLY A 85 18.08 4.15 2.99
N LEU A 86 17.57 5.35 2.69
CA LEU A 86 18.37 6.57 2.50
C LEU A 86 19.22 6.93 3.74
N SER A 87 18.72 6.59 4.93
CA SER A 87 19.44 6.69 6.20
C SER A 87 18.90 5.66 7.20
N ARG A 88 19.29 5.71 8.48
CA ARG A 88 18.67 4.87 9.53
C ARG A 88 17.18 5.15 9.75
N ASN A 89 16.74 6.35 9.37
CA ASN A 89 15.41 6.86 9.70
C ASN A 89 14.58 7.19 8.47
N TRP A 90 15.12 7.05 7.26
CA TRP A 90 14.42 7.36 6.01
C TRP A 90 14.42 6.16 5.08
N SER A 91 13.25 5.81 4.55
CA SER A 91 13.09 4.83 3.48
C SER A 91 12.28 5.40 2.32
N LEU A 92 12.59 4.91 1.13
CA LEU A 92 11.91 5.19 -0.12
C LEU A 92 11.57 3.87 -0.80
N ASP A 93 10.31 3.73 -1.21
CA ASP A 93 9.81 2.60 -1.98
C ASP A 93 9.20 3.09 -3.29
N LEU A 94 9.55 2.45 -4.39
CA LEU A 94 9.06 2.73 -5.73
C LEU A 94 8.61 1.43 -6.38
N THR A 95 7.43 1.43 -6.98
CA THR A 95 6.93 0.35 -7.83
C THR A 95 6.35 0.93 -9.10
N GLN A 96 6.71 0.35 -10.24
CA GLN A 96 6.28 0.79 -11.55
C GLN A 96 5.85 -0.41 -12.38
N GLN A 97 4.68 -0.31 -13.03
CA GLN A 97 4.24 -1.29 -14.03
C GLN A 97 3.92 -0.61 -15.36
N TYR A 98 4.52 -1.13 -16.42
CA TYR A 98 4.29 -0.66 -17.78
C TYR A 98 3.83 -1.80 -18.66
N ASP A 99 2.64 -1.65 -19.26
CA ASP A 99 2.09 -2.65 -20.16
C ASP A 99 2.48 -2.33 -21.62
N PRO A 100 3.34 -3.15 -22.26
CA PRO A 100 3.74 -2.93 -23.64
C PRO A 100 2.63 -3.18 -24.66
N ASN A 101 1.58 -3.95 -24.30
CA ASN A 101 0.43 -4.16 -25.18
C ASN A 101 -0.42 -2.89 -25.25
N LEU A 102 -0.58 -2.19 -24.13
CA LEU A 102 -1.39 -0.98 -24.00
C LEU A 102 -0.58 0.32 -24.21
N HIS A 103 0.74 0.23 -24.30
CA HIS A 103 1.69 1.33 -24.40
C HIS A 103 1.58 2.35 -23.26
N ARG A 104 1.25 1.89 -22.04
CA ARG A 104 0.86 2.76 -20.92
C ARG A 104 1.31 2.19 -19.58
N THR A 105 1.52 3.08 -18.62
CA THR A 105 1.67 2.75 -17.21
C THR A 105 0.33 2.28 -16.63
N THR A 106 0.33 1.12 -15.98
CA THR A 106 -0.83 0.54 -15.29
C THR A 106 -0.76 0.73 -13.77
N VAL A 107 0.45 0.76 -13.20
CA VAL A 107 0.69 0.99 -11.78
C VAL A 107 1.89 1.92 -11.60
N SER A 108 1.75 2.89 -10.70
CA SER A 108 2.88 3.67 -10.18
C SER A 108 2.65 3.87 -8.68
N SER A 109 3.63 3.55 -7.86
CA SER A 109 3.56 3.73 -6.42
C SER A 109 4.88 4.28 -5.93
N VAL A 110 4.84 5.39 -5.20
CA VAL A 110 5.98 6.00 -4.53
C VAL A 110 5.63 6.14 -3.06
N GLY A 111 6.49 5.69 -2.17
CA GLY A 111 6.31 5.82 -0.73
C GLY A 111 7.58 6.33 -0.08
N ILE A 112 7.47 7.33 0.78
CA ILE A 112 8.56 7.83 1.61
C ILE A 112 8.12 7.73 3.06
N GLN A 113 8.93 7.09 3.88
CA GLN A 113 8.72 7.01 5.31
C GLN A 113 9.91 7.62 6.05
N ARG A 114 9.62 8.42 7.08
CA ARG A 114 10.59 8.89 8.06
C ARG A 114 10.22 8.43 9.46
N ARG A 115 11.13 7.73 10.14
CA ARG A 115 11.04 7.44 11.58
C ARG A 115 11.62 8.59 12.40
N LEU A 116 10.88 9.04 13.40
CA LEU A 116 11.29 10.04 14.38
C LEU A 116 11.85 9.33 15.62
N ASN A 117 12.19 10.08 16.66
CA ASN A 117 12.59 9.49 17.94
C ASN A 117 11.35 8.92 18.65
N GLY A 118 11.55 7.91 19.50
CA GLY A 118 10.44 7.13 20.08
C GLY A 118 9.69 6.38 18.97
N ASP A 119 8.36 6.39 19.05
CA ASP A 119 7.48 5.67 18.10
C ASP A 119 7.01 6.54 16.93
N GLY A 120 7.56 7.75 16.79
CA GLY A 120 7.11 8.70 15.77
C GLY A 120 7.39 8.26 14.34
N VAL A 121 6.43 8.50 13.44
CA VAL A 121 6.53 8.16 12.02
C VAL A 121 5.83 9.19 11.15
N LEU A 122 6.43 9.50 9.99
CA LEU A 122 5.83 10.29 8.93
C LEU A 122 5.83 9.49 7.65
N ASN A 123 4.70 9.45 6.95
CA ASN A 123 4.56 8.78 5.67
C ASN A 123 4.00 9.75 4.63
N LEU A 124 4.55 9.67 3.42
CA LEU A 124 4.00 10.28 2.22
C LEU A 124 3.99 9.22 1.12
N ALA A 125 2.84 8.94 0.55
CA ALA A 125 2.72 8.02 -0.56
C ALA A 125 1.89 8.61 -1.70
N TYR A 126 2.30 8.28 -2.92
CA TYR A 126 1.51 8.44 -4.13
C TYR A 126 1.20 7.06 -4.69
N ARG A 127 -0.07 6.79 -4.98
CA ARG A 127 -0.52 5.49 -5.49
C ARG A 127 -1.45 5.70 -6.68
N TYR A 128 -1.02 5.16 -7.82
CA TYR A 128 -1.77 5.14 -9.05
C TYR A 128 -1.94 3.70 -9.52
N ARG A 129 -3.19 3.33 -9.80
CA ARG A 129 -3.56 2.11 -10.51
C ARG A 129 -4.64 2.46 -11.52
N ARG A 130 -4.32 2.25 -12.79
CA ARG A 130 -5.19 2.62 -13.91
C ARG A 130 -6.59 2.03 -13.74
N GLY A 131 -7.61 2.89 -13.87
CA GLY A 131 -9.01 2.50 -13.77
C GLY A 131 -9.49 2.15 -12.36
N LEU A 132 -8.66 2.31 -11.33
CA LEU A 132 -9.01 2.02 -9.94
C LEU A 132 -8.81 3.23 -9.03
N PHE A 133 -7.59 3.74 -8.91
CA PHE A 133 -7.30 4.88 -8.04
C PHE A 133 -6.09 5.68 -8.50
N ASP A 134 -6.08 6.96 -8.12
CA ASP A 134 -4.99 7.91 -8.29
C ASP A 134 -5.05 8.83 -7.08
N GLN A 135 -4.15 8.64 -6.12
CA GLN A 135 -4.27 9.25 -4.81
C GLN A 135 -2.93 9.55 -4.13
N TYR A 136 -2.96 10.59 -3.30
CA TYR A 136 -1.93 10.92 -2.33
C TYR A 136 -2.39 10.50 -0.93
N ASP A 137 -1.50 9.90 -0.17
CA ASP A 137 -1.70 9.51 1.22
C ASP A 137 -0.59 10.12 2.08
N VAL A 138 -0.98 10.91 3.07
CA VAL A 138 -0.06 11.50 4.05
C VAL A 138 -0.50 11.03 5.42
N SER A 139 0.39 10.47 6.22
CA SER A 139 0.08 10.11 7.61
C SER A 139 1.23 10.44 8.55
N ALA A 140 0.90 10.70 9.81
CA ALA A 140 1.85 11.07 10.83
C ALA A 140 1.41 10.55 12.21
N LEU A 141 2.37 9.98 12.95
CA LEU A 141 2.38 9.95 14.40
C LEU A 141 3.55 10.82 14.86
N TRP A 142 3.24 11.90 15.57
CA TRP A 142 4.23 12.87 16.03
C TRP A 142 4.29 12.88 17.57
N PRO A 143 5.36 12.33 18.18
CA PRO A 143 5.54 12.37 19.62
C PRO A 143 5.95 13.78 20.04
N VAL A 144 5.06 14.48 20.74
CA VAL A 144 5.29 15.85 21.24
C VAL A 144 6.02 15.80 22.57
N SER A 145 5.73 14.80 23.39
CA SER A 145 6.39 14.55 24.68
C SER A 145 6.36 13.04 24.99
N PRO A 146 7.02 12.57 26.08
CA PRO A 146 6.96 11.16 26.47
C PRO A 146 5.55 10.61 26.74
N SER A 147 4.58 11.50 27.00
CA SER A 147 3.19 11.12 27.30
C SER A 147 2.18 11.64 26.27
N TRP A 148 2.59 12.42 25.27
CA TRP A 148 1.66 13.03 24.32
C TRP A 148 2.12 12.81 22.88
N SER A 149 1.22 12.30 22.06
CA SER A 149 1.39 12.12 20.62
C SER A 149 0.25 12.77 19.85
N LEU A 150 0.57 13.31 18.68
CA LEU A 150 -0.41 13.77 17.70
C LEU A 150 -0.50 12.75 16.58
N VAL A 151 -1.70 12.44 16.14
CA VAL A 151 -1.94 11.53 15.01
C VAL A 151 -2.72 12.24 13.93
N GLY A 152 -2.43 11.91 12.68
CA GLY A 152 -3.21 12.44 11.56
C GLY A 152 -2.97 11.70 10.27
N ARG A 153 -3.96 11.76 9.39
CA ARG A 153 -3.88 11.25 8.02
C ARG A 153 -4.73 12.07 7.08
N TRP A 154 -4.30 12.15 5.84
CA TRP A 154 -5.04 12.72 4.73
C TRP A 154 -4.85 11.86 3.47
N ASP A 155 -5.94 11.27 2.98
CA ASP A 155 -6.01 10.50 1.75
C ASP A 155 -6.85 11.28 0.73
N TYR A 156 -6.23 11.63 -0.40
CA TYR A 156 -6.81 12.50 -1.42
C TYR A 156 -6.77 11.83 -2.79
N SER A 157 -7.94 11.66 -3.40
CA SER A 157 -8.10 11.19 -4.77
C SER A 157 -7.90 12.33 -5.76
N VAL A 158 -6.84 12.23 -6.55
CA VAL A 158 -6.55 13.13 -7.68
C VAL A 158 -7.58 12.92 -8.79
N ALA A 159 -7.91 11.67 -9.10
CA ALA A 159 -8.89 11.34 -10.15
C ALA A 159 -10.27 11.99 -9.89
N ASN A 160 -10.73 11.98 -8.64
CA ASN A 160 -12.03 12.51 -8.25
C ASN A 160 -11.98 13.92 -7.64
N HIS A 161 -10.79 14.53 -7.56
CA HIS A 161 -10.54 15.81 -6.90
C HIS A 161 -11.12 15.89 -5.47
N LYS A 162 -10.99 14.81 -4.69
CA LYS A 162 -11.73 14.65 -3.44
C LYS A 162 -10.90 13.99 -2.34
N THR A 163 -11.03 14.54 -1.13
CA THR A 163 -10.54 13.88 0.10
C THR A 163 -11.38 12.64 0.39
N LEU A 164 -10.75 11.47 0.32
CA LEU A 164 -11.36 10.19 0.64
C LEU A 164 -11.48 9.99 2.15
N GLU A 165 -10.42 10.34 2.89
CA GLU A 165 -10.36 10.28 4.34
C GLU A 165 -9.44 11.37 4.88
N ALA A 166 -9.84 12.00 5.97
CA ALA A 166 -8.98 12.85 6.76
C ALA A 166 -9.27 12.63 8.24
N PHE A 167 -8.25 12.50 9.06
CA PHE A 167 -8.41 12.54 10.51
C PHE A 167 -7.26 13.23 11.20
N GLY A 168 -7.54 13.71 12.40
CA GLY A 168 -6.57 14.29 13.31
C GLY A 168 -6.97 13.96 14.74
N GLY A 169 -5.99 13.72 15.60
CA GLY A 169 -6.24 13.33 16.97
C GLY A 169 -5.04 13.49 17.88
N VAL A 170 -5.29 13.22 19.15
CA VAL A 170 -4.29 13.26 20.21
C VAL A 170 -4.34 11.95 20.98
N GLU A 171 -3.17 11.52 21.41
CA GLU A 171 -2.99 10.37 22.28
C GLU A 171 -2.23 10.83 23.51
N TRP A 172 -2.73 10.41 24.67
CA TRP A 172 -2.07 10.61 25.94
C TRP A 172 -1.84 9.26 26.61
N ASP A 173 -0.59 8.99 26.98
CA ASP A 173 -0.17 7.73 27.57
C ASP A 173 0.48 7.94 28.94
N SER A 174 0.06 7.11 29.90
CA SER A 174 0.64 7.00 31.23
C SER A 174 0.93 5.54 31.58
N CYS A 175 1.52 5.28 32.75
CA CYS A 175 1.82 3.92 33.19
C CYS A 175 0.58 3.02 33.34
N CYS A 176 -0.59 3.59 33.62
CA CYS A 176 -1.81 2.82 33.92
C CYS A 176 -2.96 3.10 32.95
N VAL A 177 -2.99 4.26 32.29
CA VAL A 177 -4.11 4.70 31.44
C VAL A 177 -3.59 5.33 30.16
N SER A 178 -4.23 4.98 29.04
CA SER A 178 -4.05 5.62 27.74
C SER A 178 -5.38 6.19 27.25
N VAL A 179 -5.37 7.44 26.77
CA VAL A 179 -6.56 8.13 26.26
C VAL A 179 -6.32 8.56 24.83
N ARG A 180 -7.25 8.25 23.93
CA ARG A 180 -7.19 8.63 22.52
C ARG A 180 -8.44 9.39 22.11
N GLY A 181 -8.25 10.53 21.47
CA GLY A 181 -9.32 11.33 20.89
C GLY A 181 -9.03 11.62 19.43
N VAL A 182 -9.89 11.19 18.52
CA VAL A 182 -9.73 11.36 17.07
C VAL A 182 -10.99 11.94 16.45
N LEU A 183 -10.81 12.98 15.63
CA LEU A 183 -11.83 13.53 14.74
C LEU A 183 -11.55 13.03 13.33
N ARG A 184 -12.55 12.41 12.69
CA ARG A 184 -12.41 11.78 11.37
C ARG A 184 -13.51 12.25 10.44
N ARG A 185 -13.16 12.48 9.18
CA ARG A 185 -14.07 12.69 8.04
C ARG A 185 -13.72 11.68 6.96
N TYR A 186 -14.71 10.98 6.41
CA TYR A 186 -14.47 9.99 5.37
C TYR A 186 -15.64 9.89 4.39
N VAL A 187 -15.34 9.46 3.17
CA VAL A 187 -16.34 9.17 2.13
C VAL A 187 -16.98 7.81 2.38
N THR A 188 -18.31 7.75 2.35
CA THR A 188 -19.08 6.53 2.67
C THR A 188 -19.66 5.82 1.45
N ASN A 189 -19.74 6.49 0.29
CA ASN A 189 -20.34 5.90 -0.90
C ASN A 189 -19.70 6.43 -2.21
N PHE A 190 -20.03 5.77 -3.32
CA PHE A 190 -19.54 6.15 -4.66
C PHE A 190 -20.05 7.51 -5.15
N GLN A 191 -21.14 8.02 -4.59
CA GLN A 191 -21.63 9.38 -4.86
C GLN A 191 -20.79 10.45 -4.15
N GLY A 192 -19.86 10.05 -3.28
CA GLY A 192 -19.02 10.95 -2.52
C GLY A 192 -19.72 11.56 -1.30
N SER A 193 -20.76 10.92 -0.74
CA SER A 193 -21.30 11.36 0.54
C SER A 193 -20.23 11.25 1.63
N GLU A 194 -20.22 12.22 2.53
CA GLU A 194 -19.20 12.32 3.57
C GLU A 194 -19.84 12.17 4.95
N THR A 195 -19.08 11.65 5.89
CA THR A 195 -19.51 11.50 7.28
C THR A 195 -18.38 11.92 8.20
N ASN A 196 -18.75 12.66 9.25
CA ASN A 196 -17.86 13.03 10.33
C ASN A 196 -18.08 12.07 11.50
N ALA A 197 -17.00 11.66 12.15
CA ALA A 197 -17.00 10.78 13.30
C ALA A 197 -16.06 11.33 14.38
N ILE A 198 -16.47 11.14 15.63
CA ILE A 198 -15.65 11.42 16.81
C ILE A 198 -15.39 10.07 17.48
N MET A 199 -14.12 9.77 17.71
CA MET A 199 -13.68 8.52 18.33
C MET A 199 -12.98 8.85 19.64
N LEU A 200 -13.43 8.21 20.71
CA LEU A 200 -12.84 8.33 22.04
C LEU A 200 -12.57 6.93 22.59
N GLU A 201 -11.35 6.71 23.04
CA GLU A 201 -10.92 5.47 23.67
C GLU A 201 -10.18 5.75 24.97
N VAL A 202 -10.48 4.95 25.99
CA VAL A 202 -9.74 4.94 27.26
C VAL A 202 -9.30 3.49 27.51
N VAL A 203 -7.99 3.26 27.60
CA VAL A 203 -7.41 1.94 27.83
C VAL A 203 -6.76 1.90 29.21
N PHE A 204 -7.10 0.90 30.02
CA PHE A 204 -6.41 0.59 31.27
C PHE A 204 -5.32 -0.44 30.99
N ASN A 205 -4.07 0.02 31.06
CA ASN A 205 -2.91 -0.77 30.68
C ASN A 205 -2.81 -2.03 31.53
N GLY A 206 -2.78 -3.19 30.87
CA GLY A 206 -2.71 -4.51 31.51
C GLY A 206 -4.06 -5.16 31.87
N ILE A 207 -5.20 -4.49 31.67
CA ILE A 207 -6.54 -5.03 32.01
C ILE A 207 -7.46 -5.05 30.79
N GLY A 208 -7.42 -4.00 29.95
CA GLY A 208 -8.27 -3.89 28.76
C GLY A 208 -8.74 -2.45 28.52
N GLY A 209 -9.43 -2.21 27.39
CA GLY A 209 -9.91 -0.88 27.01
C GLY A 209 -11.43 -0.75 26.93
N LEU A 210 -11.90 0.49 27.10
CA LEU A 210 -13.28 0.93 26.95
C LEU A 210 -13.36 1.99 25.82
N GLY A 211 -14.40 1.90 24.99
CA GLY A 211 -14.66 2.87 23.92
C GLY A 211 -14.43 2.33 22.51
N SER A 212 -14.35 3.22 21.52
CA SER A 212 -14.07 2.86 20.13
C SER A 212 -12.64 2.34 20.00
N ARG A 213 -12.43 1.21 19.31
CA ARG A 213 -11.13 0.54 19.07
C ARG A 213 -10.16 1.41 18.24
N THR A 214 -9.79 2.56 18.78
CA THR A 214 -9.13 3.66 18.08
C THR A 214 -7.68 3.31 17.80
N GLY A 215 -7.00 2.65 18.74
CA GLY A 215 -5.66 2.09 18.49
C GLY A 215 -5.63 1.14 17.28
N ASN A 216 -6.63 0.28 17.12
CA ASN A 216 -6.72 -0.60 15.95
C ASN A 216 -6.98 0.19 14.66
N PHE A 217 -7.81 1.23 14.71
CA PHE A 217 -8.00 2.09 13.55
C PHE A 217 -6.70 2.78 13.13
N LEU A 218 -5.96 3.35 14.08
CA LEU A 218 -4.69 4.05 13.83
C LEU A 218 -3.61 3.12 13.28
N SER A 219 -3.49 1.89 13.81
CA SER A 219 -2.51 0.92 13.31
C SER A 219 -2.73 0.48 11.86
N HIS A 220 -3.98 0.46 11.41
CA HIS A 220 -4.31 0.18 9.99
C HIS A 220 -4.17 1.43 9.12
N ALA A 221 -4.42 2.62 9.68
CA ALA A 221 -4.40 3.87 8.92
C ALA A 221 -2.99 4.47 8.76
N ILE A 222 -2.10 4.28 9.74
CA ILE A 222 -0.76 4.86 9.76
C ILE A 222 0.27 3.74 9.68
N LEU A 223 0.94 3.62 8.54
CA LEU A 223 2.01 2.64 8.36
C LEU A 223 3.15 2.91 9.36
N GLY A 224 3.53 1.89 10.13
CA GLY A 224 4.60 2.00 11.13
C GLY A 224 4.16 2.52 12.50
N TYR A 225 2.86 2.71 12.71
CA TYR A 225 2.27 2.93 14.04
C TYR A 225 2.47 1.69 14.93
N GLN A 226 2.88 1.89 16.19
CA GLN A 226 3.11 0.85 17.19
C GLN A 226 2.53 1.27 18.55
#